data_AF-A0A2H6NL85-F1
#
_entry.id   AF-A0A2H6NL85-F1
#
_cell.length_a   1.000
_cell.length_b   1.000
_cell.length_c   1.000
_cell.angle_alpha   90.00
_cell.angle_beta   90.00
_cell.angle_gamma   90.00
#
_symmetry.space_group_name_H-M   'P 1'
#
loop_
_entity.id
_entity.type
_entity.pdbx_description
1 polymer ?
#
loop_
_entity_poly.entity_id
_entity_poly.type
_entity_poly.pdbx_seq_one_letter_code
_entity_poly.pdbx_strand_id
1 'polypeptide(L)'
;MIYFSYHQHSVLSRKFVEVMTKYNEAQVDFRERSKGRIQRQLEITGKNTTDEELEEMLESGNPSIFTSGIMDSQISKQALSEIEGRHKDILRLENSIKELHDMFVDIAMLVENQGEIVDNIELNMMHTMDHIEKAREETKKALKFQSRARKKTIIIIVIIVVLLGIVALIIGLSVGLK
;
A
#
# COMPACT_ATOMS: atom_id res chain seq x y z
N MET A 1 41.03 5.98 22.17
CA MET A 1 40.56 4.83 21.36
C MET A 1 39.07 4.54 21.57
N ILE A 2 38.58 4.51 22.83
CA ILE A 2 37.16 4.26 23.16
C ILE A 2 36.20 5.27 22.48
N TYR A 3 36.40 6.59 22.61
CA TYR A 3 35.59 7.62 21.96
C TYR A 3 35.52 7.53 20.41
N PHE A 4 36.59 7.04 19.77
CA PHE A 4 36.62 6.85 18.31
C PHE A 4 35.76 5.66 17.87
N SER A 5 35.72 4.59 18.67
CA SER A 5 34.84 3.44 18.44
C SER A 5 33.36 3.84 18.54
N TYR A 6 32.97 4.58 19.59
CA TYR A 6 31.61 5.09 19.77
C TYR A 6 31.13 5.95 18.57
N HIS A 7 31.99 6.83 18.07
CA HIS A 7 31.65 7.67 16.92
C HIS A 7 31.47 6.84 15.63
N GLN A 8 32.29 5.81 15.42
CA GLN A 8 32.14 4.90 14.27
C GLN A 8 30.85 4.07 14.34
N HIS A 9 30.47 3.57 15.52
CA HIS A 9 29.23 2.83 15.71
C HIS A 9 28.00 3.70 15.40
N SER A 10 27.98 4.95 15.86
CA SER A 10 26.87 5.88 15.59
C SER A 10 26.70 6.23 14.10
N VAL A 11 27.81 6.51 13.39
CA VAL A 11 27.77 6.77 11.94
C VAL A 11 27.30 5.54 11.16
N LEU A 12 27.70 4.34 11.58
CA LEU A 12 27.27 3.09 10.97
C LEU A 12 25.77 2.83 11.18
N SER A 13 25.26 3.03 12.40
CA SER A 13 23.83 2.90 12.71
C SER A 13 22.98 3.86 11.88
N ARG A 14 23.41 5.12 11.71
CA ARG A 14 22.71 6.10 10.85
C ARG A 14 22.63 5.63 9.40
N LYS A 15 23.75 5.16 8.83
CA LYS A 15 23.77 4.62 7.46
C LYS A 15 22.90 3.37 7.31
N PHE A 16 22.90 2.50 8.31
CA PHE A 16 22.05 1.31 8.31
C PHE A 16 20.56 1.70 8.28
N VAL A 17 20.13 2.60 9.16
CA VAL A 17 18.74 3.12 9.19
C VAL A 17 18.35 3.73 7.85
N GLU A 18 19.24 4.52 7.24
CA GLU A 18 19.00 5.13 5.92
C GLU A 18 18.78 4.06 4.82
N VAL A 19 19.67 3.06 4.75
CA VAL A 19 19.57 1.98 3.76
C VAL A 19 18.32 1.14 3.98
N MET A 20 17.99 0.82 5.23
CA MET A 20 16.81 0.04 5.56
C MET A 20 15.50 0.80 5.29
N THR A 21 15.48 2.11 5.47
CA THR A 21 14.34 2.96 5.11
C THR A 21 14.09 2.91 3.60
N LYS A 22 15.14 3.11 2.79
CA LYS A 22 15.07 3.01 1.32
C LYS A 22 14.64 1.61 0.86
N TYR A 23 15.13 0.57 1.55
CA TYR A 23 14.75 -0.80 1.26
C TYR A 23 13.26 -1.05 1.57
N ASN A 24 12.75 -0.56 2.70
CA ASN A 24 11.33 -0.64 3.05
C ASN A 24 10.44 0.13 2.04
N GLU A 25 10.85 1.31 1.60
CA GLU A 25 10.13 2.05 0.53
C GLU A 25 10.04 1.21 -0.75
N ALA A 26 11.14 0.60 -1.18
CA ALA A 26 11.16 -0.28 -2.35
C ALA A 26 10.27 -1.53 -2.16
N GLN A 27 10.19 -2.06 -0.93
CA GLN A 27 9.32 -3.17 -0.59
C GLN A 27 7.83 -2.80 -0.68
N VAL A 28 7.45 -1.64 -0.14
CA VAL A 28 6.10 -1.09 -0.27
C VAL A 28 5.69 -0.91 -1.73
N ASP A 29 6.56 -0.32 -2.55
CA ASP A 29 6.34 -0.16 -3.99
C ASP A 29 6.15 -1.50 -4.71
N PHE A 30 6.94 -2.52 -4.33
CA PHE A 30 6.82 -3.86 -4.87
C PHE A 30 5.47 -4.52 -4.51
N ARG A 31 4.99 -4.30 -3.28
CA ARG A 31 3.67 -4.79 -2.82
C ARG A 31 2.55 -4.23 -3.68
N GLU A 32 2.53 -2.91 -3.88
CA GLU A 32 1.51 -2.21 -4.66
C GLU A 32 1.49 -2.67 -6.11
N ARG A 33 2.67 -2.83 -6.73
CA ARG A 33 2.78 -3.36 -8.09
C ARG A 33 2.29 -4.80 -8.19
N SER A 34 2.56 -5.63 -7.18
CA SER A 34 2.10 -7.02 -7.15
C SER A 34 0.58 -7.09 -6.98
N LYS A 35 0.00 -6.27 -6.11
CA LYS A 35 -1.46 -6.12 -5.95
C LYS A 35 -2.13 -5.71 -7.26
N GLY A 36 -1.63 -4.66 -7.93
CA GLY A 36 -2.18 -4.21 -9.21
C GLY A 36 -2.12 -5.27 -10.32
N ARG A 37 -1.09 -6.13 -10.33
CA ARG A 37 -1.03 -7.27 -11.25
C ARG A 37 -2.09 -8.32 -10.93
N ILE A 38 -2.28 -8.67 -9.65
CA ILE A 38 -3.33 -9.61 -9.23
C ILE A 38 -4.71 -9.08 -9.65
N GLN A 39 -4.98 -7.80 -9.41
CA GLN A 39 -6.24 -7.16 -9.83
C GLN A 39 -6.47 -7.33 -11.34
N ARG A 40 -5.46 -7.02 -12.16
CA ARG A 40 -5.55 -7.15 -13.61
C ARG A 40 -5.81 -8.60 -14.05
N GLN A 41 -5.16 -9.57 -13.41
CA GLN A 41 -5.39 -10.99 -13.72
C GLN A 41 -6.80 -11.44 -13.33
N LEU A 42 -7.36 -10.93 -12.23
CA LEU A 42 -8.75 -11.18 -11.85
C LEU A 42 -9.74 -10.57 -12.86
N GLU A 43 -9.46 -9.37 -13.38
CA GLU A 43 -10.27 -8.77 -14.44
C GLU A 43 -10.25 -9.60 -15.73
N ILE A 44 -9.10 -10.17 -16.11
CA ILE A 44 -8.95 -11.05 -17.28
C ILE A 44 -9.80 -12.32 -17.13
N THR A 45 -9.95 -12.85 -15.92
CA THR A 45 -10.79 -14.03 -15.66
C THR A 45 -12.28 -13.69 -15.51
N GLY A 46 -12.65 -12.43 -15.69
CA GLY A 46 -14.04 -11.95 -15.58
C GLY A 46 -14.47 -11.61 -14.15
N LYS A 47 -13.54 -11.59 -13.19
CA LYS A 47 -13.81 -11.28 -11.78
C LYS A 47 -13.42 -9.83 -11.49
N ASN A 48 -14.39 -8.92 -11.66
CA ASN A 48 -14.23 -7.53 -11.25
C ASN A 48 -14.14 -7.47 -9.71
N THR A 49 -12.99 -7.04 -9.22
CA THR A 49 -12.69 -6.98 -7.78
C THR A 49 -12.34 -5.53 -7.43
N THR A 50 -12.99 -4.97 -6.43
CA THR A 50 -12.62 -3.67 -5.91
C THR A 50 -11.31 -3.74 -5.15
N ASP A 51 -10.68 -2.58 -4.96
CA ASP A 51 -9.40 -2.49 -4.25
C ASP A 51 -9.50 -2.98 -2.79
N GLU A 52 -10.64 -2.73 -2.13
CA GLU A 52 -10.95 -3.24 -0.80
C GLU A 52 -11.14 -4.76 -0.78
N GLU A 53 -11.94 -5.30 -1.69
CA GLU A 53 -12.18 -6.75 -1.77
C GLU A 53 -10.88 -7.50 -2.06
N LEU A 54 -10.03 -6.94 -2.93
CA LEU A 54 -8.71 -7.52 -3.21
C LEU A 54 -7.82 -7.51 -1.97
N GLU A 55 -7.86 -6.46 -1.16
CA GLU A 55 -7.12 -6.40 0.11
C GLU A 55 -7.59 -7.48 1.08
N GLU A 56 -8.91 -7.65 1.25
CA GLU A 56 -9.48 -8.72 2.08
C GLU A 56 -9.08 -10.12 1.59
N MET A 57 -9.02 -10.30 0.26
CA MET A 57 -8.57 -11.55 -0.34
C MET A 57 -7.10 -11.84 -0.02
N LEU A 58 -6.22 -10.84 -0.07
CA LEU A 58 -4.81 -10.97 0.30
C LEU A 58 -4.64 -11.25 1.80
N GLU A 59 -5.43 -10.58 2.65
CA GLU A 59 -5.37 -10.76 4.11
C GLU A 59 -5.94 -12.12 4.57
N SER A 60 -6.82 -12.73 3.79
CA SER A 60 -7.47 -14.00 4.14
C SER A 60 -6.48 -15.17 4.30
N GLY A 61 -5.29 -15.07 3.70
CA GLY A 61 -4.29 -16.13 3.68
C GLY A 61 -4.73 -17.42 2.96
N ASN A 62 -5.88 -17.42 2.29
CA ASN A 62 -6.43 -18.58 1.59
C ASN A 62 -6.29 -18.43 0.07
N PRO A 63 -5.36 -19.14 -0.60
CA PRO A 63 -5.16 -19.06 -2.05
C PRO A 63 -6.41 -19.40 -2.87
N SER A 64 -7.32 -20.20 -2.32
CA SER A 64 -8.56 -20.64 -2.98
C SER A 64 -9.55 -19.49 -3.18
N ILE A 65 -9.37 -18.36 -2.49
CA ILE A 65 -10.24 -17.19 -2.65
C ILE A 65 -10.10 -16.57 -4.05
N PHE A 66 -8.93 -16.70 -4.66
CA PHE A 66 -8.66 -16.22 -6.01
C PHE A 66 -9.32 -17.09 -7.09
N THR A 67 -9.45 -18.40 -6.85
CA THR A 67 -10.05 -19.36 -7.79
C THR A 67 -11.57 -19.41 -7.73
N SER A 68 -12.16 -18.91 -6.64
CA SER A 68 -13.61 -18.91 -6.42
C SER A 68 -14.35 -18.05 -7.46
N GLY A 69 -15.18 -18.71 -8.28
CA GLY A 69 -16.04 -18.06 -9.28
C GLY A 69 -15.43 -17.92 -10.68
N ILE A 70 -14.24 -18.47 -10.93
CA ILE A 70 -13.58 -18.39 -12.25
C ILE A 70 -13.94 -19.63 -13.09
N MET A 71 -14.35 -19.41 -14.35
CA MET A 71 -14.62 -20.51 -15.30
C MET A 71 -13.33 -21.27 -15.66
N ASP A 72 -13.45 -22.59 -15.80
CA ASP A 72 -12.33 -23.46 -16.19
C ASP A 72 -11.98 -23.27 -17.67
N SER A 73 -11.04 -22.36 -17.94
CA SER A 73 -10.48 -22.07 -19.26
C SER A 73 -8.96 -22.07 -19.20
N GLN A 74 -8.28 -22.29 -20.33
CA GLN A 74 -6.82 -22.26 -20.37
C GLN A 74 -6.25 -20.88 -19.97
N ILE A 75 -6.96 -19.81 -20.35
CA ILE A 75 -6.62 -18.42 -19.98
C ILE A 75 -6.78 -18.24 -18.47
N SER A 76 -7.86 -18.77 -17.90
CA SER A 76 -8.11 -18.73 -16.45
C SER A 76 -7.01 -19.44 -15.66
N LYS A 77 -6.54 -20.60 -16.12
CA LYS A 77 -5.45 -21.35 -15.45
C LYS A 77 -4.14 -20.57 -15.43
N GLN A 78 -3.81 -19.90 -16.52
CA GLN A 78 -2.60 -19.08 -16.60
C GLN A 78 -2.70 -17.86 -15.68
N ALA A 79 -3.83 -17.15 -15.70
CA ALA A 79 -4.08 -16.01 -14.83
C ALA A 79 -4.02 -16.40 -13.34
N LEU A 80 -4.61 -17.56 -12.99
CA LEU A 80 -4.57 -18.10 -11.64
C LEU A 80 -3.16 -18.44 -11.17
N SER A 81 -2.35 -19.08 -12.02
CA SER A 81 -0.95 -19.37 -11.69
C SER A 81 -0.14 -18.10 -11.45
N GLU A 82 -0.38 -17.04 -12.24
CA GLU A 82 0.27 -15.74 -12.03
C GLU A 82 -0.19 -15.10 -10.71
N ILE A 83 -1.49 -15.13 -10.41
CA ILE A 83 -2.05 -14.62 -9.15
C ILE A 83 -1.41 -15.33 -7.94
N GLU A 84 -1.36 -16.65 -7.95
CA GLU A 84 -0.74 -17.44 -6.88
C GLU A 84 0.74 -17.09 -6.69
N GLY A 85 1.48 -16.95 -7.81
CA GLY A 85 2.89 -16.54 -7.78
C GLY A 85 3.08 -15.14 -7.17
N ARG A 86 2.26 -14.17 -7.56
CA ARG A 86 2.32 -12.81 -7.01
C ARG A 86 1.90 -12.77 -5.53
N HIS A 87 0.88 -13.53 -5.15
CA HIS A 87 0.45 -13.64 -3.75
C HIS A 87 1.57 -14.22 -2.88
N LYS A 88 2.28 -15.25 -3.35
CA LYS A 88 3.45 -15.79 -2.66
C LYS A 88 4.58 -14.77 -2.52
N ASP A 89 4.80 -13.94 -3.53
CA ASP A 89 5.79 -12.86 -3.46
C ASP A 89 5.40 -11.80 -2.40
N ILE A 90 4.11 -11.47 -2.27
CA ILE A 90 3.59 -10.59 -1.20
C ILE A 90 3.81 -11.22 0.18
N LEU A 91 3.53 -12.51 0.37
CA LEU A 91 3.76 -13.19 1.65
C LEU A 91 5.24 -13.18 2.06
N ARG A 92 6.15 -13.35 1.10
CA ARG A 92 7.60 -13.25 1.35
C ARG A 92 8.01 -11.84 1.75
N LEU A 93 7.42 -10.84 1.09
CA LEU A 93 7.63 -9.44 1.42
C LEU A 93 7.22 -9.13 2.86
N GLU A 94 6.05 -9.61 3.29
CA GLU A 94 5.55 -9.39 4.65
C GLU A 94 6.50 -9.96 5.71
N ASN A 95 7.09 -11.13 5.45
CA ASN A 95 8.10 -11.69 6.35
C ASN A 95 9.37 -10.84 6.35
N SER A 96 9.82 -10.35 5.20
CA SER A 96 10.99 -9.47 5.14
C SER A 96 10.76 -8.12 5.85
N ILE A 97 9.55 -7.56 5.77
CA ILE A 97 9.18 -6.34 6.54
C ILE A 97 9.22 -6.60 8.05
N LYS A 98 8.81 -7.78 8.52
CA LYS A 98 8.93 -8.16 9.94
C LYS A 98 10.40 -8.25 10.36
N GLU A 99 11.25 -8.88 9.56
CA GLU A 99 12.70 -8.93 9.82
C GLU A 99 13.32 -7.53 9.87
N LEU A 100 12.90 -6.62 8.98
CA LEU A 100 13.31 -5.20 9.03
C LEU A 100 12.89 -4.55 10.35
N HIS A 101 11.64 -4.74 10.75
CA HIS A 101 11.13 -4.19 12.01
C HIS A 101 11.95 -4.66 13.21
N ASP A 102 12.25 -5.96 13.30
CA ASP A 102 13.07 -6.52 14.38
C ASP A 102 14.47 -5.88 14.40
N MET A 103 15.10 -5.70 13.23
CA MET A 103 16.39 -4.99 13.13
C MET A 103 16.31 -3.52 13.56
N PHE A 104 15.19 -2.83 13.31
CA PHE A 104 14.99 -1.45 13.78
C PHE A 104 14.87 -1.39 15.30
N VAL A 105 14.17 -2.33 15.93
CA VAL A 105 14.05 -2.44 17.39
C VAL A 105 15.43 -2.67 18.02
N ASP A 106 16.23 -3.57 17.44
CA ASP A 106 17.60 -3.83 17.91
C ASP A 106 18.49 -2.59 17.84
N ILE A 107 18.38 -1.81 16.77
CA ILE A 107 19.16 -0.57 16.61
C ILE A 107 18.68 0.52 17.57
N ALA A 108 17.38 0.60 17.86
CA ALA A 108 16.87 1.52 18.88
C ALA A 108 17.46 1.21 20.25
N MET A 109 17.48 -0.06 20.65
CA MET A 109 18.11 -0.49 21.91
C MET A 109 19.62 -0.25 21.94
N LEU A 110 20.33 -0.45 20.83
CA LEU A 110 21.78 -0.21 20.74
C LEU A 110 22.13 1.28 20.84
N VAL A 111 21.27 2.17 20.35
CA VAL A 111 21.48 3.63 20.42
C VAL A 111 21.11 4.19 21.79
N GLU A 112 20.06 3.70 22.44
CA GLU A 112 19.67 4.08 23.80
C GLU A 112 20.79 3.79 24.83
N ASN A 113 21.47 2.65 24.69
CA ASN A 113 22.58 2.26 25.57
C ASN A 113 23.88 3.07 25.35
N GLN A 114 24.00 3.88 24.29
CA GLN A 114 25.25 4.59 23.93
C GLN A 114 25.35 6.03 24.44
N GLY A 115 24.34 6.56 25.13
CA GLY A 115 24.44 7.69 26.08
C GLY A 115 24.82 9.10 25.57
N GLU A 116 25.51 9.28 24.43
CA GLU A 116 26.03 10.61 24.06
C GLU A 116 26.26 10.80 22.54
N ILE A 117 25.35 10.35 21.66
CA ILE A 117 25.28 10.82 20.25
C ILE A 117 23.81 10.90 19.80
N VAL A 118 22.97 11.55 20.63
CA VAL A 118 21.53 11.26 20.70
C VAL A 118 20.66 12.13 19.77
N ASP A 119 20.92 13.43 19.60
CA ASP A 119 19.89 14.34 19.04
C ASP A 119 19.46 14.11 17.58
N ASN A 120 20.35 13.61 16.71
CA ASN A 120 20.02 13.48 15.28
C ASN A 120 19.72 12.03 14.86
N ILE A 121 19.98 11.04 15.70
CA ILE A 121 19.69 9.62 15.40
C ILE A 121 18.36 9.23 16.02
N GLU A 122 18.10 9.63 17.27
CA GLU A 122 16.83 9.37 17.94
C GLU A 122 15.66 9.96 17.14
N LEU A 123 15.80 11.21 16.65
CA LEU A 123 14.78 11.87 15.84
C LEU A 123 14.53 11.09 14.53
N ASN A 124 15.55 10.78 13.75
CA ASN A 124 15.38 10.03 12.50
C ASN A 124 14.90 8.58 12.73
N MET A 125 15.33 7.92 13.79
CA MET A 125 14.97 6.53 14.06
C MET A 125 13.56 6.39 14.63
N MET A 126 13.14 7.28 15.54
CA MET A 126 11.76 7.38 15.99
C MET A 126 10.84 7.64 14.80
N HIS A 127 11.23 8.57 13.92
CA HIS A 127 10.52 8.79 12.66
C HIS A 127 10.51 7.54 11.79
N THR A 128 11.61 6.78 11.66
CA THR A 128 11.64 5.55 10.85
C THR A 128 10.77 4.43 11.44
N MET A 129 10.77 4.20 12.76
CA MET A 129 9.90 3.21 13.40
C MET A 129 8.42 3.59 13.21
N ASP A 130 8.09 4.86 13.44
CA ASP A 130 6.76 5.41 13.20
C ASP A 130 6.41 5.37 11.71
N HIS A 131 7.36 5.59 10.79
CA HIS A 131 7.17 5.47 9.34
C HIS A 131 7.04 4.03 8.87
N ILE A 132 7.59 3.03 9.55
CA ILE A 132 7.42 1.62 9.16
C ILE A 132 6.07 1.10 9.64
N GLU A 133 5.70 1.43 10.86
CA GLU A 133 4.38 1.13 11.40
C GLU A 133 3.30 1.89 10.61
N LYS A 134 3.51 3.18 10.33
CA LYS A 134 2.65 3.97 9.45
C LYS A 134 2.76 3.55 8.00
N ALA A 135 3.87 3.09 7.44
CA ALA A 135 3.91 2.64 6.04
C ALA A 135 3.07 1.38 5.86
N ARG A 136 3.10 0.46 6.84
CA ARG A 136 2.21 -0.70 6.87
C ARG A 136 0.73 -0.30 7.00
N GLU A 137 0.42 0.73 7.79
CA GLU A 137 -0.96 1.24 7.90
C GLU A 137 -1.39 2.16 6.76
N GLU A 138 -0.49 2.95 6.19
CA GLU A 138 -0.73 3.94 5.13
C GLU A 138 -0.78 3.27 3.78
N THR A 139 -0.06 2.17 3.54
CA THR A 139 -0.39 1.29 2.41
C THR A 139 -1.82 0.79 2.51
N LYS A 140 -2.25 0.28 3.68
CA LYS A 140 -3.65 -0.11 3.91
C LYS A 140 -4.65 1.05 3.77
N LYS A 141 -4.32 2.26 4.22
CA LYS A 141 -5.21 3.43 4.22
C LYS A 141 -5.23 4.16 2.87
N ALA A 142 -4.10 4.34 2.19
CA ALA A 142 -3.99 5.04 0.90
C ALA A 142 -4.83 4.35 -0.20
N LEU A 143 -4.83 3.02 -0.18
CA LEU A 143 -5.69 2.15 -0.97
C LEU A 143 -7.19 2.44 -0.74
N LYS A 144 -7.62 2.48 0.53
CA LYS A 144 -8.99 2.86 0.94
C LYS A 144 -9.38 4.30 0.59
N PHE A 145 -8.43 5.24 0.55
CA PHE A 145 -8.72 6.63 0.21
C PHE A 145 -8.90 6.85 -1.28
N GLN A 146 -8.15 6.14 -2.14
CA GLN A 146 -8.25 6.28 -3.60
C GLN A 146 -9.58 5.74 -4.17
N SER A 147 -10.09 4.63 -3.63
CA SER A 147 -11.40 4.06 -4.01
C SER A 147 -12.58 4.99 -3.61
N ARG A 148 -12.51 5.58 -2.42
CA ARG A 148 -13.53 6.49 -1.87
C ARG A 148 -13.55 7.82 -2.61
N ALA A 149 -12.38 8.32 -3.02
CA ALA A 149 -12.28 9.51 -3.86
C ALA A 149 -12.99 9.30 -5.21
N ARG A 150 -12.78 8.15 -5.88
CA ARG A 150 -13.44 7.84 -7.16
C ARG A 150 -14.97 7.79 -7.05
N LYS A 151 -15.52 7.18 -5.99
CA LYS A 151 -16.97 7.13 -5.73
C LYS A 151 -17.55 8.53 -5.48
N LYS A 152 -16.83 9.39 -4.74
CA LYS A 152 -17.26 10.78 -4.49
C LYS A 152 -17.24 11.64 -5.76
N THR A 153 -16.23 11.47 -6.62
CA THR A 153 -16.16 12.19 -7.90
C THR A 153 -17.34 11.85 -8.82
N ILE A 154 -17.72 10.57 -8.92
CA ILE A 154 -18.88 10.15 -9.71
C ILE A 154 -20.18 10.76 -9.18
N ILE A 155 -20.37 10.77 -7.86
CA ILE A 155 -21.57 11.38 -7.23
C ILE A 155 -21.64 12.88 -7.55
N ILE A 156 -20.53 13.61 -7.49
CA ILE A 156 -20.48 15.04 -7.84
C ILE A 156 -20.85 15.28 -9.31
N ILE A 157 -20.34 14.45 -10.23
CA ILE A 157 -20.67 14.56 -11.66
C ILE A 157 -22.17 14.36 -11.90
N VAL A 158 -22.78 13.35 -11.27
CA VAL A 158 -24.23 13.08 -11.39
C VAL A 158 -25.04 14.28 -10.90
N ILE A 159 -24.67 14.89 -9.76
CA ILE A 159 -25.36 16.08 -9.23
C ILE A 159 -25.27 17.26 -10.22
N ILE A 160 -24.11 17.48 -10.84
CA ILE A 160 -23.93 18.56 -11.83
C ILE A 160 -24.80 18.31 -13.06
N VAL A 161 -24.87 17.08 -13.57
CA VAL A 161 -25.70 16.72 -14.73
C VAL A 161 -27.19 16.93 -14.43
N VAL A 162 -27.66 16.53 -13.24
CA VAL A 162 -29.06 16.74 -12.82
C VAL A 162 -29.38 18.23 -12.74
N LEU A 163 -28.50 19.04 -12.13
CA LEU A 163 -28.68 20.49 -12.04
C LEU A 163 -28.76 21.14 -13.43
N LEU A 164 -27.86 20.77 -14.35
CA LEU A 164 -27.88 21.28 -15.72
C LEU A 164 -29.17 20.88 -16.46
N GLY A 165 -29.65 19.65 -16.26
CA GLY A 165 -30.92 19.19 -16.82
C GLY A 165 -32.12 19.99 -16.34
N ILE A 166 -32.17 20.31 -15.03
CA ILE A 166 -33.23 21.16 -14.45
C ILE A 166 -33.20 22.57 -15.06
N VAL A 167 -32.02 23.18 -15.18
CA VAL A 167 -31.87 24.51 -15.77
C VAL A 167 -32.31 24.52 -17.24
N ALA A 168 -31.93 23.51 -18.02
CA ALA A 168 -32.34 23.38 -19.42
C ALA A 168 -33.86 23.23 -19.57
N LEU A 169 -34.51 22.48 -18.68
CA LEU A 169 -35.97 22.31 -18.64
C LEU A 169 -36.69 23.64 -18.37
N ILE A 170 -36.23 24.41 -17.40
CA ILE A 170 -36.83 25.72 -17.05
C ILE A 170 -36.72 26.69 -18.22
N ILE A 171 -35.55 26.77 -18.86
CA ILE A 171 -35.32 27.64 -20.02
C ILE A 171 -36.20 27.19 -21.19
N GLY A 172 -36.22 25.88 -21.51
CA GLY A 172 -37.03 25.32 -22.59
C GLY A 172 -38.53 25.59 -22.43
N LEU A 173 -39.07 25.41 -21.22
CA LEU A 173 -40.47 25.73 -20.94
C LEU A 173 -40.75 27.24 -21.05
N SER A 174 -39.83 28.09 -20.59
CA SER A 174 -40.02 29.55 -20.64
C SER A 174 -39.99 30.14 -22.06
N VAL A 175 -39.26 29.51 -22.98
CA VAL A 175 -39.13 29.96 -24.38
C VAL A 175 -40.19 29.30 -25.27
N GLY A 176 -40.56 28.05 -24.99
CA GLY A 176 -41.58 27.31 -25.75
C GLY A 176 -43.03 27.69 -25.46
N LEU A 177 -43.28 28.45 -24.39
CA LEU A 177 -44.62 28.97 -24.03
C LEU A 177 -44.87 30.42 -24.54
N LYS A 178 -44.01 30.96 -25.41
CA LYS A 178 -44.19 32.27 -26.06
C LYS A 178 -44.67 32.16 -27.50
#